data_AF-A0A222F410-F1
#
_entry.id   AF-A0A222F410-F1
#
_cell.length_a   1.000
_cell.length_b   1.000
_cell.length_c   1.000
_cell.angle_alpha   90.00
_cell.angle_beta   90.00
_cell.angle_gamma   90.00
#
_symmetry.space_group_name_H-M   'P 1'
#
loop_
_entity.id
_entity.type
_entity.pdbx_description
1 polymer ?
#
loop_
_entity_poly.entity_id
_entity_poly.type
_entity_poly.pdbx_seq_one_letter_code
_entity_poly.pdbx_strand_id
1 'polypeptide(L)'
;MITVYYDGKCSLCSREIGYFKKRKPKRPIVWHDIANAPSLLADTGLSQSDALLYMRVRDETGVLRTGVDAFITLWGQFAGWSLLARLGSLPGIYTLADRLYRGFAQRRFNRNPHCLASLKR
;
A
#
# COMPACT_ATOMS: atom_id res chain seq x y z
N MET A 1 6.72 -5.65 13.72
CA MET A 1 5.35 -5.66 13.16
C MET A 1 5.24 -4.54 12.15
N ILE A 2 4.47 -4.71 11.07
CA ILE A 2 4.23 -3.64 10.10
C ILE A 2 2.74 -3.28 10.05
N THR A 3 2.43 -2.06 9.63
CA THR A 3 1.03 -1.62 9.43
C THR A 3 0.82 -1.28 7.96
N VAL A 4 -0.17 -1.89 7.33
CA VAL A 4 -0.50 -1.71 5.91
C VAL A 4 -1.76 -0.86 5.80
N TYR A 5 -1.65 0.26 5.11
CA TYR A 5 -2.77 1.16 4.80
C TYR A 5 -3.21 0.91 3.37
N TYR A 6 -4.47 0.51 3.19
CA TYR A 6 -4.99 0.11 1.89
C TYR A 6 -6.40 0.63 1.63
N ASP A 7 -6.75 0.72 0.35
CA ASP A 7 -8.08 1.08 -0.12
C ASP A 7 -8.98 -0.16 -0.17
N GLY A 8 -9.84 -0.34 0.84
CA GLY A 8 -10.79 -1.45 0.89
C GLY A 8 -12.00 -1.29 -0.02
N LYS A 9 -12.26 -0.09 -0.57
CA LYS A 9 -13.35 0.17 -1.53
C LYS A 9 -12.92 -0.10 -2.98
N CYS A 10 -11.62 -0.15 -3.26
CA CYS A 10 -11.11 -0.60 -4.55
C CYS A 10 -11.09 -2.14 -4.63
N SER A 11 -11.85 -2.72 -5.56
CA SER A 11 -11.95 -4.17 -5.74
C SER A 11 -10.61 -4.86 -5.99
N LEU A 12 -9.72 -4.23 -6.77
CA LEU A 12 -8.38 -4.75 -7.03
C LEU A 12 -7.52 -4.77 -5.76
N CYS A 13 -7.45 -3.62 -5.06
CA CYS A 13 -6.64 -3.48 -3.84
C CYS A 13 -7.16 -4.39 -2.73
N SER A 14 -8.48 -4.43 -2.52
CA SER A 14 -9.11 -5.30 -1.52
C SER A 14 -8.86 -6.79 -1.81
N ARG A 15 -8.91 -7.21 -3.09
CA ARG A 15 -8.60 -8.59 -3.48
C ARG A 15 -7.13 -8.94 -3.23
N GLU A 16 -6.21 -8.04 -3.55
CA GLU A 16 -4.78 -8.23 -3.31
C GLU A 16 -4.48 -8.35 -1.80
N ILE A 17 -5.01 -7.44 -0.99
CA ILE A 17 -4.84 -7.49 0.46
C ILE A 17 -5.50 -8.73 1.05
N GLY A 18 -6.67 -9.13 0.54
CA GLY A 18 -7.33 -10.39 0.91
C GLY A 18 -6.48 -11.62 0.61
N TYR A 19 -5.71 -11.60 -0.49
CA TYR A 19 -4.74 -12.65 -0.81
C TYR A 19 -3.62 -12.72 0.24
N PHE A 20 -3.08 -11.58 0.69
CA PHE A 20 -2.04 -11.56 1.72
C PHE A 20 -2.55 -11.89 3.12
N LYS A 21 -3.76 -11.44 3.49
CA LYS A 21 -4.43 -11.76 4.77
C LYS A 21 -4.61 -13.26 5.00
N LYS A 22 -4.79 -14.04 3.93
CA LYS A 22 -4.93 -15.51 3.99
C LYS A 22 -3.62 -16.26 4.18
N ARG A 23 -2.47 -15.58 4.15
CA ARG A 23 -1.14 -16.18 4.26
C ARG A 23 -0.54 -15.90 5.62
N LYS A 24 0.35 -16.78 6.08
CA LYS A 24 1.09 -16.60 7.32
C LYS A 24 2.27 -15.65 7.08
N PRO A 25 2.28 -14.43 7.66
CA PRO A 25 3.43 -13.57 7.60
C PRO A 25 4.51 -14.04 8.60
N LYS A 26 5.76 -13.65 8.36
CA LYS A 26 6.90 -13.86 9.26
C LYS A 26 6.72 -13.11 10.58
N ARG A 27 6.04 -11.96 10.53
CA ARG A 27 5.75 -11.10 11.69
C ARG A 27 4.31 -10.58 11.61
N PRO A 28 3.68 -10.18 12.72
CA PRO A 28 2.34 -9.63 12.70
C PRO A 28 2.21 -8.43 11.76
N ILE A 29 1.12 -8.41 10.99
CA ILE A 29 0.74 -7.33 10.09
C ILE A 29 -0.59 -6.76 10.56
N VAL A 30 -0.62 -5.46 10.82
CA VAL A 30 -1.85 -4.70 11.09
C VAL A 30 -2.39 -4.19 9.75
N TRP A 31 -3.68 -4.36 9.51
CA TRP A 31 -4.34 -3.94 8.27
C TRP A 31 -5.30 -2.79 8.55
N HIS A 32 -5.06 -1.64 7.93
CA HIS A 32 -5.88 -0.45 8.06
C HIS A 32 -6.57 -0.13 6.73
N ASP A 33 -7.89 -0.32 6.72
CA ASP A 33 -8.75 0.08 5.61
C ASP A 33 -9.09 1.56 5.73
N ILE A 34 -8.25 2.38 5.10
CA ILE A 34 -8.34 3.84 5.13
C ILE A 34 -9.46 4.39 4.25
N ALA A 35 -10.06 3.57 3.38
CA ALA A 35 -11.22 3.98 2.59
C ALA A 35 -12.51 4.02 3.43
N ASN A 36 -12.59 3.15 4.45
CA ASN A 36 -13.71 3.06 5.37
C ASN A 36 -13.46 3.77 6.70
N ALA A 37 -12.21 3.77 7.18
CA ALA A 37 -11.83 4.39 8.46
C ALA A 37 -10.63 5.34 8.29
N PRO A 38 -10.82 6.57 7.75
CA PRO A 38 -9.74 7.54 7.60
C PRO A 38 -9.12 8.00 8.92
N SER A 39 -9.81 7.86 10.05
CA SER A 39 -9.28 8.17 11.38
C SER A 39 -8.03 7.36 11.72
N LEU A 40 -7.81 6.21 11.08
CA LEU A 40 -6.60 5.40 11.23
C LEU A 40 -5.33 6.08 10.67
N LEU A 41 -5.47 7.21 9.96
CA LEU A 41 -4.38 8.04 9.46
C LEU A 41 -3.99 9.19 10.39
N ALA A 42 -4.68 9.37 11.52
CA ALA A 42 -4.46 10.51 12.42
C ALA A 42 -2.97 10.67 12.79
N ASP A 43 -2.30 9.56 13.09
CA ASP A 43 -0.90 9.54 13.52
C ASP A 43 0.10 9.50 12.34
N THR A 44 -0.36 9.61 11.10
CA THR A 44 0.52 9.62 9.91
C THR A 44 0.73 11.00 9.33
N GLY A 45 -0.08 12.00 9.73
CA GLY A 45 -0.05 13.34 9.15
C GLY A 45 -0.41 13.38 7.65
N LEU A 46 -1.14 12.38 7.16
CA LEU A 46 -1.51 12.26 5.75
C LEU A 46 -2.99 12.54 5.56
N SER A 47 -3.33 13.19 4.45
CA SER A 47 -4.70 13.25 3.99
C SER A 47 -5.19 11.86 3.55
N GLN A 48 -6.49 11.63 3.63
CA GLN A 48 -7.09 10.39 3.12
C GLN A 48 -6.86 10.23 1.62
N SER A 49 -6.94 11.32 0.84
CA SER A 49 -6.72 11.31 -0.61
C SER A 49 -5.30 10.88 -0.97
N ASP A 50 -4.29 11.44 -0.30
CA ASP A 50 -2.91 11.02 -0.48
C ASP A 50 -2.75 9.55 -0.14
N ALA A 51 -3.29 9.11 1.00
CA ALA A 51 -3.28 7.74 1.50
C ALA A 51 -3.96 6.74 0.53
N LEU A 52 -5.03 7.17 -0.15
CA LEU A 52 -5.75 6.37 -1.14
C LEU A 52 -5.08 6.34 -2.51
N LEU A 53 -4.25 7.34 -2.85
CA LEU A 53 -3.54 7.40 -4.13
C LEU A 53 -2.43 6.35 -4.20
N TYR A 54 -1.59 6.27 -3.18
CA TYR A 54 -0.48 5.33 -3.09
C TYR A 54 -0.63 4.42 -1.88
N MET A 55 -0.40 3.12 -2.08
CA MET A 55 -0.33 2.16 -0.99
C MET A 55 0.79 2.58 -0.02
N ARG A 56 0.52 2.43 1.28
CA ARG A 56 1.49 2.76 2.32
C ARG A 56 1.67 1.63 3.31
N VAL A 57 2.90 1.53 3.80
CA VAL A 57 3.26 0.60 4.87
C VAL A 57 4.11 1.35 5.88
N ARG A 58 3.69 1.35 7.14
CA ARG A 58 4.56 1.73 8.25
C ARG A 58 5.41 0.52 8.61
N ASP A 59 6.71 0.63 8.42
CA ASP A 59 7.65 -0.42 8.77
C ASP A 59 7.89 -0.47 10.29
N GLU A 60 8.74 -1.38 10.73
CA GLU A 60 8.99 -1.64 12.15
C GLU A 60 9.79 -0.52 12.84
N THR A 61 10.46 0.33 12.04
CA THR A 61 11.16 1.51 12.53
C THR A 61 10.24 2.72 12.63
N GLY A 62 8.96 2.56 12.25
CA GLY A 62 7.98 3.63 12.21
C GLY A 62 7.99 4.44 10.93
N VAL A 63 8.90 4.14 9.98
CA VAL A 63 9.02 4.86 8.72
C VAL A 63 7.87 4.47 7.79
N LEU A 64 7.21 5.48 7.23
CA LEU A 64 6.10 5.30 6.31
C LEU A 64 6.62 5.16 4.87
N ARG A 65 6.62 3.92 4.37
CA ARG A 65 6.97 3.56 3.00
C ARG A 65 5.77 3.78 2.09
N THR A 66 6.03 4.22 0.86
CA THR A 66 5.00 4.56 -0.13
C THR A 66 5.23 3.86 -1.46
N GLY A 67 4.15 3.53 -2.15
CA GLY A 67 4.20 2.93 -3.48
C GLY A 67 5.03 1.65 -3.53
N VAL A 68 6.01 1.58 -4.43
CA VAL A 68 6.82 0.37 -4.63
C VAL A 68 7.55 -0.05 -3.35
N ASP A 69 8.06 0.90 -2.56
CA ASP A 69 8.70 0.58 -1.27
C ASP A 69 7.72 -0.07 -0.28
N ALA A 70 6.45 0.33 -0.33
CA ALA A 70 5.39 -0.26 0.49
C ALA A 70 5.16 -1.74 0.10
N PHE A 71 5.14 -2.04 -1.21
CA PHE A 71 5.03 -3.41 -1.72
C PHE A 71 6.25 -4.26 -1.38
N ILE A 72 7.47 -3.74 -1.56
CA ILE A 72 8.71 -4.42 -1.20
C ILE A 72 8.70 -4.79 0.29
N THR A 73 8.30 -3.84 1.14
CA THR A 73 8.18 -4.06 2.60
C THR A 73 7.15 -5.14 2.92
N LEU A 74 5.98 -5.11 2.26
CA LEU A 74 4.94 -6.12 2.44
C LEU A 74 5.42 -7.52 1.99
N TRP A 75 5.99 -7.63 0.79
CA TRP A 75 6.50 -8.89 0.24
C TRP A 75 7.61 -9.48 1.11
N GLY A 76 8.44 -8.65 1.71
CA GLY A 76 9.47 -9.07 2.68
C GLY A 76 8.90 -9.86 3.86
N GLN A 77 7.63 -9.64 4.23
CA GLN A 77 6.96 -10.34 5.33
C GLN A 77 6.54 -11.77 5.00
N PHE A 78 6.58 -12.23 3.74
CA PHE A 78 6.11 -13.57 3.39
C PHE A 78 7.26 -14.47 2.92
N ALA A 79 7.29 -15.71 3.40
CA ALA A 79 8.21 -16.73 2.86
C ALA A 79 7.89 -16.96 1.37
N GLY A 80 8.93 -17.10 0.53
CA GLY A 80 8.79 -17.19 -0.93
C GLY A 80 8.73 -15.84 -1.67
N TRP A 81 8.23 -14.77 -1.03
CA TRP A 81 8.14 -13.43 -1.64
C TRP A 81 9.38 -12.57 -1.42
N SER A 82 10.30 -13.03 -0.56
CA SER A 82 11.57 -12.35 -0.28
C SER A 82 12.42 -12.13 -1.55
N LEU A 83 12.33 -13.03 -2.53
CA LEU A 83 13.03 -12.88 -3.81
C LEU A 83 12.43 -11.73 -4.63
N LEU A 84 11.10 -11.60 -4.67
CA LEU A 84 10.41 -10.49 -5.34
C LEU A 84 10.74 -9.15 -4.69
N ALA A 85 10.81 -9.09 -3.36
CA ALA A 85 11.25 -7.90 -2.65
C ALA A 85 12.69 -7.49 -3.06
N ARG A 86 13.61 -8.46 -3.17
CA ARG A 86 15.00 -8.21 -3.61
C ARG A 86 15.06 -7.74 -5.06
N LEU A 87 14.37 -8.42 -5.98
CA LEU A 87 14.33 -8.03 -7.40
C LEU A 87 13.70 -6.64 -7.58
N GLY A 88 12.61 -6.36 -6.87
CA GLY A 88 11.96 -5.05 -6.88
C GLY A 88 12.84 -3.92 -6.35
N SER A 89 13.84 -4.23 -5.52
CA SER A 89 14.80 -3.26 -4.98
C SER A 89 15.98 -2.98 -5.93
N LEU A 90 16.12 -3.70 -7.04
CA LEU A 90 17.19 -3.45 -8.01
C LEU A 90 16.92 -2.11 -8.74
N PRO A 91 17.90 -1.21 -8.90
CA PRO A 91 17.67 0.16 -9.34
C PRO A 91 16.93 0.28 -10.69
N GLY A 92 17.23 -0.59 -11.65
CA GLY A 92 16.54 -0.61 -12.94
C GLY A 92 15.08 -1.09 -12.84
N ILE A 93 14.84 -2.16 -12.08
CA ILE A 93 13.50 -2.73 -11.87
C ILE A 93 12.66 -1.78 -11.03
N TYR A 94 13.23 -1.24 -9.96
CA TYR A 94 12.61 -0.25 -9.09
C TYR A 94 12.13 0.96 -9.89
N THR A 95 13.00 1.56 -10.70
CA THR A 95 12.67 2.76 -11.48
C THR A 95 11.51 2.49 -12.46
N LEU A 96 11.55 1.33 -13.13
CA LEU A 96 10.48 0.94 -14.03
C LEU A 96 9.17 0.68 -13.28
N ALA A 97 9.23 -0.07 -12.18
CA ALA A 97 8.09 -0.40 -11.35
C ALA A 97 7.44 0.86 -10.74
N ASP A 98 8.24 1.81 -10.25
CA ASP A 98 7.76 3.05 -9.66
C ASP A 98 7.03 3.92 -10.70
N ARG A 99 7.60 4.06 -11.90
CA ARG A 99 6.94 4.79 -13.00
C ARG A 99 5.61 4.12 -13.41
N LEU A 100 5.62 2.80 -13.62
CA LEU A 100 4.42 2.06 -13.99
C LEU A 100 3.36 2.13 -12.90
N TYR A 101 3.78 1.98 -11.64
CA TYR A 101 2.90 2.04 -10.49
C TYR A 101 2.28 3.42 -10.32
N ARG A 102 3.04 4.52 -10.46
CA ARG A 102 2.50 5.89 -10.39
C ARG A 102 1.44 6.14 -11.45
N GLY A 103 1.70 5.73 -12.70
CA GLY A 103 0.73 5.87 -13.78
C GLY A 103 -0.53 5.06 -13.53
N PHE A 104 -0.38 3.81 -13.07
CA PHE A 104 -1.49 2.97 -12.67
C PHE A 104 -2.29 3.57 -11.49
N ALA A 105 -1.61 4.01 -10.44
CA ALA A 105 -2.18 4.58 -9.23
C ALA A 105 -3.01 5.82 -9.55
N GLN A 106 -2.48 6.74 -10.35
CA GLN A 106 -3.22 7.94 -10.76
C GLN A 106 -4.45 7.60 -11.60
N ARG A 107 -4.31 6.69 -12.57
CA ARG A 107 -5.43 6.24 -13.41
C ARG A 107 -6.51 5.56 -12.57
N ARG A 108 -6.12 4.71 -11.62
CA ARG A 108 -7.03 4.04 -10.68
C ARG A 108 -7.73 5.08 -9.81
N PHE A 109 -6.99 6.01 -9.21
CA PHE A 109 -7.54 7.06 -8.35
C PHE A 109 -8.61 7.89 -9.08
N ASN A 110 -8.31 8.34 -10.30
CA ASN A 110 -9.23 9.16 -11.11
C ASN A 110 -10.48 8.39 -11.58
N ARG A 111 -10.46 7.05 -11.58
CA ARG A 111 -11.59 6.21 -11.98
C ARG A 111 -12.50 5.81 -10.82
N ASN A 112 -12.10 6.04 -9.57
CA ASN A 112 -12.84 5.61 -8.39
C ASN A 112 -13.57 6.81 -7.74
N PRO A 113 -14.92 6.83 -7.73
CA PRO A 113 -15.66 7.97 -7.18
C PRO A 113 -15.36 8.26 -5.71
N HIS A 114 -15.10 7.23 -4.88
CA HIS A 114 -14.76 7.44 -3.46
C HIS A 114 -13.39 8.11 -3.27
N CYS A 115 -12.43 7.86 -4.18
CA CYS A 115 -11.15 8.56 -4.18
C CYS A 115 -11.35 10.04 -4.50
N LEU A 116 -12.13 10.36 -5.53
CA LEU A 116 -12.42 11.75 -5.88
C LEU A 116 -13.22 12.47 -4.78
N ALA A 117 -14.14 11.78 -4.11
CA ALA A 117 -14.86 12.33 -2.97
C ALA A 117 -13.93 12.68 -1.79
N SER A 118 -12.81 11.96 -1.62
CA SER A 118 -11.82 12.25 -0.57
C SER A 118 -11.01 13.52 -0.81
N LEU A 119 -10.99 14.07 -2.03
CA LEU A 119 -10.35 15.36 -2.32
C LEU A 119 -11.18 16.57 -1.87
N LYS A 120 -12.49 16.38 -1.63
CA LYS A 120 -13.43 17.46 -1.29
C LYS A 120 -13.60 17.66 0.23
N ARG A 121 -12.80 16.97 1.04
CA ARG A 121 -12.87 16.97 2.50
C ARG A 121 -11.67 17.66 3.11
#